data_AF-A0A7J7S9Z1-F1
#
_entry.id   AF-A0A7J7S9Z1-F1
#
_cell.length_a   1.000
_cell.length_b   1.000
_cell.length_c   1.000
_cell.angle_alpha   90.00
_cell.angle_beta   90.00
_cell.angle_gamma   90.00
#
_symmetry.space_group_name_H-M   'P 1'
#
loop_
_entity.id
_entity.type
_entity.pdbx_description
1 polymer ?
#
loop_
_entity_poly.entity_id
_entity_poly.type
_entity_poly.pdbx_seq_one_letter_code
_entity_poly.pdbx_strand_id
1 'polypeptide(L)'
;MAEVHVIGQIVGATGFSESSLFCKWGVHTGWPRLHFQVWSQDSFGRCQLAGYGFCHVPSSPGTHQLDCPTWRPLGSWREQLARAFVGGGPQLLHGDAIYSGADRYRLHTAAGGTVHLDLGLLLRHFDRYGVEC
;
A
#
# COMPACT_ATOMS: atom_id res chain seq x y z
N MET A 1 13.86 25.57 7.96
CA MET A 1 13.68 24.17 7.54
C MET A 1 12.20 23.99 7.25
N ALA A 2 11.84 23.50 6.07
CA ALA A 2 10.45 23.17 5.76
C ALA A 2 10.12 21.84 6.43
N GLU A 3 9.03 21.79 7.19
CA GLU A 3 8.60 20.61 7.92
C GLU A 3 7.23 20.15 7.40
N VAL A 4 7.07 18.85 7.22
CA VAL A 4 5.79 18.23 6.85
C VAL A 4 5.38 17.31 8.00
N HIS A 5 4.24 17.60 8.60
CA HIS A 5 3.61 16.68 9.53
C HIS A 5 2.46 15.98 8.82
N VAL A 6 2.54 14.65 8.77
CA VAL A 6 1.48 13.78 8.23
C VAL A 6 0.78 13.14 9.42
N ILE A 7 -0.51 13.45 9.59
CA ILE A 7 -1.35 12.90 10.67
C ILE A 7 -2.54 12.26 9.98
N GLY A 8 -2.90 11.04 10.33
CA GLY A 8 -4.03 10.40 9.67
C GLY A 8 -4.31 9.01 10.19
N GLN A 9 -5.31 8.39 9.58
CA GLN A 9 -5.77 7.06 9.93
C GLN A 9 -6.14 6.25 8.69
N ILE A 10 -6.06 4.93 8.83
CA ILE A 10 -6.63 4.00 7.86
C ILE A 10 -8.11 3.89 8.21
N VAL A 11 -8.98 4.37 7.32
CA VAL A 11 -10.45 4.34 7.52
C VAL A 11 -10.97 2.93 7.32
N GLY A 12 -10.41 2.19 6.34
CA GLY A 12 -10.81 0.83 6.07
C GLY A 12 -10.25 0.31 4.75
N ALA A 13 -10.80 -0.80 4.30
CA ALA A 13 -10.41 -1.46 3.07
C ALA A 13 -11.63 -2.10 2.40
N THR A 14 -11.75 -1.97 1.08
CA THR A 14 -12.86 -2.53 0.29
C THR A 14 -12.35 -3.38 -0.85
N GLY A 15 -13.18 -4.31 -1.35
CA GLY A 15 -12.81 -5.17 -2.48
C GLY A 15 -11.89 -6.35 -2.12
N PHE A 16 -11.71 -6.65 -0.84
CA PHE A 16 -11.00 -7.85 -0.39
C PHE A 16 -11.99 -8.98 -0.10
N SER A 17 -11.62 -10.23 -0.44
CA SER A 17 -12.46 -11.41 -0.21
C SER A 17 -12.55 -11.81 1.27
N GLU A 18 -11.53 -11.45 2.07
CA GLU A 18 -11.41 -11.81 3.48
C GLU A 18 -11.82 -10.65 4.39
N SER A 19 -12.47 -10.96 5.51
CA SER A 19 -12.87 -9.98 6.52
C SER A 19 -11.75 -9.64 7.52
N SER A 20 -10.83 -10.57 7.75
CA SER A 20 -9.74 -10.42 8.71
C SER A 20 -8.49 -9.90 8.01
N LEU A 21 -8.39 -8.57 7.90
CA LEU A 21 -7.29 -7.90 7.21
C LEU A 21 -6.33 -7.23 8.19
N PHE A 22 -5.04 -7.32 7.89
CA PHE A 22 -3.97 -6.63 8.60
C PHE A 22 -3.17 -5.79 7.61
N CYS A 23 -2.94 -4.53 7.94
CA CYS A 23 -2.17 -3.63 7.10
C CYS A 23 -0.83 -3.27 7.77
N LYS A 24 0.27 -3.49 7.06
CA LYS A 24 1.57 -2.91 7.39
C LYS A 24 1.82 -1.73 6.49
N TRP A 25 2.26 -0.61 7.04
CA TRP A 25 2.54 0.60 6.27
C TRP A 25 3.95 1.09 6.57
N GLY A 26 4.49 1.89 5.66
CA GLY A 26 5.76 2.57 5.87
C GLY A 26 5.92 3.77 4.95
N VAL A 27 6.98 4.54 5.18
CA VAL A 27 7.28 5.77 4.44
C VAL A 27 8.64 5.64 3.79
N HIS A 28 8.74 6.02 2.52
CA HIS A 28 10.01 6.07 1.81
C HIS A 28 10.65 7.46 1.89
N THR A 29 11.98 7.53 1.80
CA THR A 29 12.74 8.79 1.74
C THR A 29 12.40 9.63 0.50
N GLY A 30 12.40 10.96 0.66
CA GLY A 30 11.99 11.94 -0.35
C GLY A 30 10.68 12.64 0.03
N TRP A 31 9.92 13.08 -0.99
CA TRP A 31 8.52 13.46 -0.77
C TRP A 31 7.77 12.25 -0.19
N PRO A 32 6.95 12.42 0.88
CA PRO A 32 6.36 11.28 1.59
C PRO A 32 5.53 10.41 0.64
N ARG A 33 5.99 9.16 0.48
CA ARG A 33 5.29 8.10 -0.24
C ARG A 33 4.96 7.02 0.75
N LEU A 34 3.66 6.79 0.92
CA LEU A 34 3.17 5.74 1.81
C LEU A 34 3.06 4.46 1.00
N HIS A 35 3.67 3.39 1.49
CA HIS A 35 3.46 2.06 0.95
C HIS A 35 2.68 1.23 1.96
N PHE A 36 1.86 0.33 1.45
CA PHE A 36 0.96 -0.52 2.21
C PHE A 36 1.15 -1.96 1.79
N GLN A 37 1.19 -2.85 2.76
CA GLN A 37 1.17 -4.29 2.58
C GLN A 37 -0.07 -4.80 3.31
N VAL A 38 -1.05 -5.25 2.55
CA VAL A 38 -2.29 -5.80 3.08
C VAL A 38 -2.14 -7.31 3.16
N TRP A 39 -2.42 -7.85 4.33
CA TRP A 39 -2.41 -9.27 4.66
C TRP A 39 -3.81 -9.68 5.04
N SER A 40 -4.22 -10.88 4.66
CA SER A 40 -5.46 -11.51 5.09
C SER A 40 -5.15 -12.71 5.99
N GLN A 41 -5.96 -12.91 7.02
CA GLN A 41 -5.83 -14.07 7.91
C GLN A 41 -7.02 -15.02 7.74
N ASP A 42 -6.73 -16.27 7.37
CA ASP A 42 -7.74 -17.33 7.30
C ASP A 42 -8.18 -17.75 8.72
N SER A 43 -9.34 -18.39 8.85
CA SER A 43 -9.84 -18.96 10.12
C SER A 43 -8.90 -19.99 10.76
N PHE A 44 -7.94 -20.52 10.00
CA PHE A 44 -6.86 -21.40 10.48
C PHE A 44 -5.65 -20.65 11.03
N GLY A 45 -5.72 -19.32 11.18
CA GLY A 45 -4.64 -18.46 11.70
C GLY A 45 -3.51 -18.19 10.70
N ARG A 46 -3.64 -18.64 9.45
CA ARG A 46 -2.63 -18.44 8.40
C ARG A 46 -2.73 -17.04 7.82
N CYS A 47 -1.62 -16.32 7.76
CA CYS A 47 -1.56 -14.99 7.15
C CYS A 47 -1.05 -15.08 5.71
N GLN A 48 -1.88 -14.64 4.77
CA GLN A 48 -1.56 -14.56 3.35
C GLN A 48 -1.42 -13.11 2.90
N LEU A 49 -0.53 -12.84 1.95
CA LEU A 49 -0.43 -11.52 1.35
C LEU A 49 -1.64 -11.28 0.44
N ALA A 50 -2.47 -10.30 0.79
CA ALA A 50 -3.63 -9.89 0.00
C ALA A 50 -3.24 -8.95 -1.14
N GLY A 51 -2.29 -8.04 -0.90
CA GLY A 51 -1.76 -7.14 -1.93
C GLY A 51 -0.80 -6.07 -1.40
N TYR A 52 -0.09 -5.45 -2.32
CA TYR A 52 0.76 -4.27 -2.10
C TYR A 52 0.10 -3.04 -2.72
N GLY A 53 0.18 -1.91 -2.02
CA GLY A 53 -0.27 -0.62 -2.53
C GLY A 53 0.77 0.44 -2.22
N PHE A 54 0.72 1.54 -2.97
CA PHE A 54 1.41 2.76 -2.59
C PHE A 54 0.56 3.96 -2.96
N CYS A 55 0.63 5.00 -2.16
CA CYS A 55 0.02 6.29 -2.46
C CYS A 55 1.04 7.41 -2.26
N HIS A 56 0.93 8.42 -3.10
CA HIS A 56 1.68 9.65 -2.95
C HIS A 56 0.90 10.55 -1.99
N VAL A 57 1.59 11.11 -1.00
CA VAL A 57 0.99 12.10 -0.12
C VAL A 57 0.82 13.41 -0.91
N PRO A 58 -0.33 14.09 -0.89
CA PRO A 58 -0.50 15.35 -1.60
C PRO A 58 0.42 16.44 -1.03
N SER A 59 0.77 17.43 -1.84
CA SER A 59 1.60 18.58 -1.42
C SER A 59 0.81 19.76 -0.87
N SER A 60 -0.51 19.70 -0.94
CA SER A 60 -1.38 20.75 -0.43
C SER A 60 -1.66 20.55 1.06
N PRO A 61 -1.59 21.60 1.90
CA PRO A 61 -1.97 21.50 3.30
C PRO A 61 -3.48 21.27 3.42
N GLY A 62 -3.91 20.54 4.45
CA GLY A 62 -5.32 20.23 4.68
C GLY A 62 -5.59 18.73 4.84
N THR A 63 -6.87 18.39 4.94
CA THR A 63 -7.34 17.00 5.08
C THR A 63 -7.66 16.42 3.70
N HIS A 64 -7.08 15.26 3.42
CA HIS A 64 -7.17 14.57 2.14
C HIS A 64 -7.62 13.13 2.36
N GLN A 65 -8.66 12.74 1.65
CA GLN A 65 -9.06 11.34 1.56
C GLN A 65 -8.30 10.70 0.39
N LEU A 66 -7.50 9.69 0.70
CA LEU A 66 -6.70 8.97 -0.29
C LEU A 66 -7.19 7.53 -0.42
N ASP A 67 -7.41 7.14 -1.67
CA ASP A 67 -7.69 5.77 -2.05
C ASP A 67 -6.42 5.13 -2.61
N CYS A 68 -5.92 4.11 -1.91
CA CYS A 68 -4.73 3.38 -2.29
C CYS A 68 -5.12 2.05 -2.94
N PRO A 69 -5.14 1.95 -4.28
CA PRO A 69 -5.43 0.69 -4.94
C PRO A 69 -4.28 -0.29 -4.73
N THR A 70 -4.63 -1.48 -4.26
CA THR A 70 -3.67 -2.56 -4.03
C THR A 70 -3.65 -3.51 -5.21
N TRP A 71 -2.46 -4.03 -5.48
CA TRP A 71 -2.20 -5.00 -6.52
C TRP A 71 -1.39 -6.16 -5.94
N ARG A 72 -1.55 -7.34 -6.51
CA ARG A 72 -0.77 -8.51 -6.13
C ARG A 72 -0.17 -9.16 -7.38
N PRO A 73 1.09 -9.61 -7.33
CA PRO A 73 1.63 -10.43 -8.40
C PRO A 73 0.89 -11.78 -8.41
N LEU A 74 0.27 -12.10 -9.55
CA LEU A 74 -0.23 -13.44 -9.83
C LEU A 74 0.96 -14.29 -10.24
N GLY A 75 1.28 -15.29 -9.40
CA GLY A 75 2.15 -16.38 -9.80
C GLY A 75 1.49 -17.27 -10.85
N SER A 76 2.20 -18.32 -11.28
CA SER A 76 1.61 -19.35 -12.15
C SER A 76 0.42 -20.03 -11.46
N TRP A 77 -0.57 -20.53 -12.21
CA TRP A 77 -1.77 -21.17 -11.64
C TRP A 77 -1.47 -22.32 -10.66
N ARG A 78 -0.33 -23.02 -10.81
CA ARG A 78 0.19 -24.02 -9.85
C ARG A 78 0.56 -23.41 -8.49
N GLU A 79 1.11 -22.20 -8.48
CA GLU A 79 1.44 -21.45 -7.25
C GLU A 79 0.19 -20.88 -6.60
N GLN A 80 -0.83 -20.53 -7.40
CA GLN A 80 -2.14 -20.12 -6.93
C GLN A 80 -2.91 -21.28 -6.27
N LEU A 81 -2.81 -22.49 -6.83
CA LEU A 81 -3.33 -23.72 -6.25
C LEU A 81 -2.54 -24.15 -5.00
N ALA A 82 -1.21 -24.05 -5.02
CA ALA A 82 -0.38 -24.31 -3.85
C ALA A 82 -0.66 -23.32 -2.70
N ARG A 83 -0.97 -22.05 -3.01
CA ARG A 83 -1.49 -21.07 -2.03
C ARG A 83 -2.79 -21.56 -1.39
N ALA A 84 -3.77 -21.96 -2.21
CA ALA A 84 -5.08 -22.40 -1.73
C ALA A 84 -5.02 -23.68 -0.90
N PHE A 85 -4.12 -24.62 -1.24
CA PHE A 85 -4.01 -25.92 -0.57
C PHE A 85 -3.00 -25.96 0.60
N VAL A 86 -1.84 -25.33 0.47
CA VAL A 86 -0.70 -25.45 1.41
C VAL A 86 -0.48 -24.16 2.23
N GLY A 87 -1.04 -23.02 1.81
CA GLY A 87 -0.90 -21.74 2.53
C GLY A 87 0.46 -21.05 2.36
N GLY A 88 1.28 -21.49 1.39
CA GLY A 88 2.60 -20.93 1.09
C GLY A 88 2.61 -20.27 -0.29
N GLY A 89 2.34 -18.97 -0.34
CA GLY A 89 2.45 -18.21 -1.59
C GLY A 89 3.81 -17.57 -1.78
N PRO A 90 4.27 -17.35 -3.03
CA PRO A 90 5.48 -16.58 -3.29
C PRO A 90 5.32 -15.20 -2.65
N GLN A 91 6.11 -14.95 -1.61
CA GLN A 91 6.31 -13.64 -1.03
C GLN A 91 7.42 -12.97 -1.85
N LEU A 92 7.25 -11.71 -2.20
CA LEU A 92 8.34 -10.94 -2.79
C LEU A 92 9.44 -10.84 -1.72
N LEU A 93 10.50 -11.62 -1.89
CA LEU A 93 11.66 -11.67 -1.01
C LEU A 93 12.40 -10.33 -0.95
N HIS A 94 12.19 -9.44 -1.93
CA HIS A 94 12.86 -8.14 -2.02
C HIS A 94 11.80 -7.04 -2.18
N GLY A 95 11.63 -6.23 -1.14
CA GLY A 95 10.70 -5.10 -1.10
C GLY A 95 11.04 -3.97 -2.08
N ASP A 96 12.25 -3.96 -2.63
CA ASP A 96 12.70 -2.99 -3.64
C ASP A 96 11.92 -3.06 -4.96
N ALA A 97 11.39 -4.23 -5.31
CA ALA A 97 10.58 -4.42 -6.51
C ALA A 97 9.19 -3.74 -6.43
N ILE A 98 8.75 -3.31 -5.24
CA ILE A 98 7.48 -2.60 -5.04
C ILE A 98 7.60 -1.14 -5.54
N TYR A 99 8.81 -0.56 -5.49
CA TYR A 99 9.07 0.84 -5.83
C TYR A 99 9.40 1.06 -7.31
N SER A 100 9.96 0.05 -7.97
CA SER A 100 10.25 0.11 -9.41
C SER A 100 9.00 -0.25 -10.21
N GLY A 101 8.18 0.75 -10.55
CA GLY A 101 7.08 0.58 -11.51
C GLY A 101 7.52 0.02 -12.88
N ALA A 102 8.83 0.06 -13.18
CA ALA A 102 9.42 -0.48 -14.40
C ALA A 102 9.43 -2.02 -14.46
N ASP A 103 9.44 -2.72 -13.32
CA ASP A 103 9.40 -4.19 -13.30
C ASP A 103 7.95 -4.75 -13.30
N ARG A 104 6.97 -3.88 -12.99
CA ARG A 104 5.53 -4.23 -12.97
C ARG A 104 5.00 -4.68 -14.32
N TYR A 105 5.58 -4.23 -15.43
CA TYR A 105 5.13 -4.60 -16.78
C TYR A 105 5.44 -6.06 -17.14
N ARG A 106 6.38 -6.70 -16.42
CA ARG A 106 6.78 -8.10 -16.65
C ARG A 106 6.03 -9.10 -15.78
N LEU A 107 5.28 -8.63 -14.78
CA LEU A 107 4.58 -9.48 -13.82
C LEU A 107 3.08 -9.45 -14.12
N HIS A 108 2.47 -10.62 -14.30
CA HIS A 108 1.01 -10.71 -14.32
C HIS A 108 0.47 -10.19 -12.98
N THR A 109 -0.29 -9.08 -13.00
CA THR A 109 -0.84 -8.49 -11.78
C THR A 109 -2.34 -8.71 -11.72
N ALA A 110 -2.86 -9.01 -10.53
CA ALA A 110 -4.29 -8.92 -10.24
C ALA A 110 -4.55 -7.70 -9.36
N ALA A 111 -5.68 -7.05 -9.60
CA ALA A 111 -6.26 -6.13 -8.65
C ALA A 111 -6.60 -6.90 -7.36
N GLY A 112 -6.21 -6.36 -6.21
CA GLY A 112 -6.65 -6.83 -4.90
C GLY A 112 -7.91 -6.05 -4.52
N GLY A 113 -7.78 -5.20 -3.50
CA GLY A 113 -8.79 -4.22 -3.12
C GLY A 113 -8.22 -2.80 -3.03
N THR A 114 -8.98 -1.90 -2.42
CA THR A 114 -8.59 -0.50 -2.19
C THR A 114 -8.55 -0.23 -0.70
N VAL A 115 -7.46 0.39 -0.23
CA VAL A 115 -7.33 0.85 1.16
C VAL A 115 -7.70 2.33 1.21
N HIS A 116 -8.62 2.69 2.09
CA HIS A 116 -9.11 4.05 2.28
C HIS A 116 -8.39 4.71 3.46
N LEU A 117 -7.85 5.89 3.21
CA LEU A 117 -7.02 6.62 4.15
C LEU A 117 -7.55 8.04 4.30
N ASP A 118 -7.52 8.56 5.53
CA ASP A 118 -7.78 9.96 5.81
C ASP A 118 -6.51 10.58 6.38
N LEU A 119 -5.91 11.51 5.63
CA LEU A 119 -4.64 12.16 5.95
C LEU A 119 -4.80 13.66 6.08
N GLY A 120 -4.52 14.20 7.26
CA GLY A 120 -4.24 15.61 7.51
C GLY A 120 -2.77 15.94 7.28
N LEU A 121 -2.53 16.96 6.46
CA LEU A 121 -1.21 17.51 6.17
C LEU A 121 -1.06 18.90 6.77
N LEU A 122 -0.08 19.02 7.65
CA LEU A 122 0.32 20.30 8.23
C LEU A 122 1.71 20.64 7.70
N LEU A 123 1.73 21.59 6.77
CA LEU A 123 2.96 22.16 6.24
C LEU A 123 3.38 23.32 7.11
N ARG A 124 4.62 23.29 7.60
CA ARG A 124 5.18 24.38 8.38
C ARG A 124 6.33 25.02 7.61
N HIS A 125 6.26 26.34 7.47
CA HIS A 125 7.27 27.16 6.78
C HIS A 125 7.45 26.88 5.28
N PHE A 126 6.49 26.24 4.60
CA PHE A 126 6.54 25.98 3.16
C PHE A 126 6.42 27.25 2.30
N ASP A 127 5.61 28.23 2.74
CA ASP A 127 5.44 29.52 2.05
C ASP A 127 6.75 30.30 1.91
N ARG A 128 7.70 30.07 2.83
CA ARG A 128 9.01 30.74 2.82
C ARG A 128 9.97 30.17 1.75
N TYR A 129 9.64 29.00 1.16
CA TYR A 129 10.48 28.32 0.18
C TYR A 129 9.86 28.26 -1.24
N GLY A 130 8.77 28.99 -1.50
CA GLY A 130 8.22 29.17 -2.85
C GLY A 130 7.71 27.87 -3.50
N VAL A 131 7.34 26.87 -2.71
CA VAL A 131 6.69 25.66 -3.22
C VAL A 131 5.20 25.99 -3.38
N GLU A 132 4.85 26.53 -4.55
CA GLU A 132 3.45 26.72 -4.93
C GLU A 132 2.77 25.34 -5.09
N CYS A 133 1.59 25.21 -4.48
CA CYS A 133 0.78 24.00 -4.47
C CYS A 133 0.09 23.75 -5.81
#